data_AF-A0A7V4E1L7-F1
#
_entry.id   AF-A0A7V4E1L7-F1
#
_cell.length_a   1.000
_cell.length_b   1.000
_cell.length_c   1.000
_cell.angle_alpha   90.00
_cell.angle_beta   90.00
_cell.angle_gamma   90.00
#
_symmetry.space_group_name_H-M   'P 1'
#
loop_
_entity.id
_entity.type
_entity.pdbx_description
1 polymer ?
#
loop_
_entity_poly.entity_id
_entity_poly.type
_entity_poly.pdbx_seq_one_letter_code
_entity_poly.pdbx_strand_id
1 'polypeptide(L)'
;IEPFKLKNPVSLSFEENKEIIFIPSDIFKVTYIFKKEKGLEGFLSIDITPENYEKELSKAKTFIFYEEIEEVRKRGLGKGGDEKNVLVFKDGEWINKEILTYPDEFLRHKILDLIGDFSLLNYPLSFHIVAIGTGHRHHVEAIKKLKKYLVKDEIEIKEILKLLPHKYPFLLVDRVLSVEENRIVGIKNVTFNENFFQGHFPENPIMPGVLIVEALAQTGGILISKKIKEKKLFYFAGINNVKFRKPVLPGDTLIMEVEIIRWGGKVCKMYGKAYVNDEIVAEGELTAISEGG
;
A
#
# COMPACT_ATOMS: atom_id res chain seq x y z
N ILE A 1 -5.19 -9.50 -9.94
CA ILE A 1 -4.64 -8.30 -9.28
C ILE A 1 -3.46 -7.84 -10.12
N GLU A 2 -3.45 -6.60 -10.58
CA GLU A 2 -2.31 -6.06 -11.34
C GLU A 2 -1.08 -5.89 -10.44
N PRO A 3 0.15 -6.16 -10.94
CA PRO A 3 1.34 -5.99 -10.14
C PRO A 3 1.65 -4.52 -9.89
N PHE A 4 2.20 -4.23 -8.72
CA PHE A 4 2.79 -2.94 -8.40
C PHE A 4 4.02 -2.71 -9.29
N LYS A 5 3.92 -1.67 -10.13
CA LYS A 5 4.99 -1.20 -11.01
C LYS A 5 5.50 0.16 -10.53
N LEU A 6 6.81 0.35 -10.63
CA LEU A 6 7.45 1.65 -10.40
C LEU A 6 7.61 2.39 -11.74
N LYS A 7 7.28 3.68 -11.76
CA LYS A 7 7.49 4.55 -12.95
C LYS A 7 8.95 5.01 -13.06
N ASN A 8 9.60 5.25 -11.93
CA ASN A 8 10.97 5.77 -11.84
C ASN A 8 11.77 4.95 -10.82
N PRO A 9 13.10 4.89 -10.94
CA PRO A 9 13.95 4.26 -9.94
C PRO A 9 13.86 5.01 -8.60
N VAL A 10 13.96 4.25 -7.51
CA VAL A 10 13.95 4.76 -6.13
C VAL A 10 15.13 4.14 -5.39
N SER A 11 16.04 4.96 -4.89
CA SER A 11 17.12 4.50 -3.99
C SER A 11 16.81 4.93 -2.56
N LEU A 12 17.03 4.02 -1.61
CA LEU A 12 16.93 4.24 -0.18
C LEU A 12 18.24 3.82 0.49
N SER A 13 18.98 4.80 1.01
CA SER A 13 20.19 4.56 1.80
C SER A 13 19.86 4.51 3.30
N PHE A 14 20.58 3.67 4.01
CA PHE A 14 20.51 3.47 5.46
C PHE A 14 21.89 3.63 6.09
N GLU A 15 22.04 3.32 7.38
CA GLU A 15 23.35 3.35 8.03
C GLU A 15 24.33 2.32 7.45
N GLU A 16 25.64 2.53 7.67
CA GLU A 16 26.71 1.55 7.41
C GLU A 16 26.80 1.06 5.93
N ASN A 17 26.56 1.96 4.96
CA ASN A 17 26.55 1.64 3.52
C ASN A 17 25.49 0.60 3.10
N LYS A 18 24.40 0.46 3.87
CA LYS A 18 23.27 -0.37 3.50
C LYS A 18 22.35 0.40 2.57
N GLU A 19 21.85 -0.25 1.52
CA GLU A 19 21.02 0.40 0.51
C GLU A 19 20.00 -0.57 -0.08
N ILE A 20 18.81 -0.07 -0.41
CA ILE A 20 17.85 -0.76 -1.25
C ILE A 20 17.50 0.13 -2.43
N ILE A 21 17.71 -0.38 -3.63
CA ILE A 21 17.39 0.28 -4.89
C ILE A 21 16.26 -0.48 -5.56
N PHE A 22 15.24 0.24 -5.98
CA PHE A 22 14.13 -0.27 -6.76
C PHE A 22 14.23 0.26 -8.19
N ILE A 23 14.26 -0.64 -9.16
CA ILE A 23 14.44 -0.31 -10.57
C ILE A 23 13.18 -0.77 -11.32
N PRO A 24 12.52 0.10 -12.10
CA PRO A 24 11.39 -0.29 -12.95
C PRO A 24 11.73 -1.51 -13.81
N SER A 25 10.86 -2.52 -13.80
CA SER A 25 11.01 -3.74 -14.59
C SER A 25 9.64 -4.39 -14.83
N ASP A 26 9.50 -5.11 -15.95
CA ASP A 26 8.28 -5.88 -16.24
C ASP A 26 8.25 -7.26 -15.54
N ILE A 27 9.34 -7.61 -14.84
CA ILE A 27 9.44 -8.83 -14.04
C ILE A 27 9.77 -8.48 -12.58
N PHE A 28 9.43 -9.38 -11.65
CA PHE A 28 9.93 -9.29 -10.29
C PHE A 28 11.31 -9.93 -10.23
N LYS A 29 12.33 -9.14 -9.93
CA LYS A 29 13.72 -9.60 -9.83
C LYS A 29 14.29 -9.17 -8.50
N VAL A 30 15.11 -10.01 -7.88
CA VAL A 30 15.84 -9.65 -6.66
C VAL A 30 17.33 -9.89 -6.88
N THR A 31 18.13 -8.87 -6.61
CA THR A 31 19.56 -8.98 -6.43
C THR A 31 19.89 -8.67 -4.98
N TYR A 32 20.59 -9.59 -4.32
CA TYR A 32 21.05 -9.39 -2.96
C TYR A 32 22.57 -9.41 -2.93
N ILE A 33 23.18 -8.41 -2.30
CA ILE A 33 24.62 -8.27 -2.11
C ILE A 33 24.88 -8.31 -0.61
N PHE A 34 25.66 -9.29 -0.16
CA PHE A 34 25.97 -9.47 1.25
C PHE A 34 27.48 -9.33 1.46
N LYS A 35 27.88 -8.51 2.44
CA LYS A 35 29.27 -8.15 2.76
C LYS A 35 29.47 -7.98 4.28
N LYS A 36 28.82 -8.82 5.09
CA LYS A 36 28.81 -8.64 6.56
C LYS A 36 30.08 -9.18 7.22
N GLU A 37 30.56 -10.35 6.77
CA GLU A 37 31.62 -11.10 7.46
C GLU A 37 32.54 -11.76 6.46
N LYS A 38 33.84 -11.86 6.81
CA LYS A 38 34.83 -12.56 5.99
C LYS A 38 34.41 -14.02 5.81
N GLY A 39 34.25 -14.45 4.55
CA GLY A 39 33.78 -15.80 4.21
C GLY A 39 32.27 -15.89 3.91
N LEU A 40 31.49 -14.86 4.25
CA LEU A 40 30.12 -14.67 3.78
C LEU A 40 30.04 -13.40 2.95
N GLU A 41 30.63 -13.46 1.77
CA GLU A 41 30.63 -12.37 0.80
C GLU A 41 30.13 -12.91 -0.53
N GLY A 42 29.25 -12.14 -1.17
CA GLY A 42 28.77 -12.52 -2.49
C GLY A 42 27.54 -11.74 -2.91
N PHE A 43 27.07 -12.07 -4.09
CA PHE A 43 25.80 -11.59 -4.59
C PHE A 43 25.06 -12.69 -5.32
N LEU A 44 23.74 -12.60 -5.32
CA LEU A 44 22.86 -13.51 -6.04
C LEU A 44 21.76 -12.68 -6.70
N SER A 45 21.44 -13.00 -7.96
CA SER A 45 20.42 -12.32 -8.74
C SER A 45 19.47 -13.35 -9.33
N ILE A 46 18.19 -13.30 -8.94
CA ILE A 46 17.18 -14.29 -9.33
C ILE A 46 15.92 -13.56 -9.80
N ASP A 47 15.36 -14.05 -10.91
CA ASP A 47 14.03 -13.68 -11.37
C ASP A 47 12.99 -14.49 -10.58
N ILE A 48 12.10 -13.80 -9.88
CA ILE A 48 11.18 -14.42 -8.93
C ILE A 48 9.91 -14.83 -9.68
N THR A 49 9.84 -16.10 -10.03
CA THR A 49 8.65 -16.80 -10.53
C THR A 49 8.26 -17.90 -9.54
N PRO A 50 7.02 -18.42 -9.56
CA PRO A 50 6.66 -19.57 -8.73
C PRO A 50 7.62 -20.76 -8.89
N GLU A 51 8.04 -21.05 -10.13
CA GLU A 51 8.95 -22.16 -10.45
C GLU A 51 10.36 -21.94 -9.91
N ASN A 52 10.93 -20.74 -10.10
CA ASN A 52 12.26 -20.42 -9.56
C ASN A 52 12.21 -20.34 -8.04
N TYR A 53 11.15 -19.78 -7.45
CA TYR A 53 10.98 -19.75 -5.99
C TYR A 53 11.01 -21.16 -5.40
N GLU A 54 10.26 -22.09 -5.97
CA GLU A 54 10.20 -23.47 -5.49
C GLU A 54 11.55 -24.19 -5.64
N LYS A 55 12.18 -24.09 -6.81
CA LYS A 55 13.43 -24.82 -7.12
C LYS A 55 14.65 -24.24 -6.41
N GLU A 56 14.73 -22.91 -6.34
CA GLU A 56 15.97 -22.19 -6.01
C GLU A 56 15.98 -21.52 -4.64
N LEU A 57 14.82 -21.22 -4.04
CA LEU A 57 14.76 -20.41 -2.82
C LEU A 57 14.08 -21.13 -1.65
N SER A 58 12.98 -21.83 -1.91
CA SER A 58 12.06 -22.32 -0.87
C SER A 58 12.68 -23.20 0.22
N LYS A 59 13.78 -23.90 -0.10
CA LYS A 59 14.48 -24.84 0.80
C LYS A 59 15.63 -24.21 1.59
N ALA A 60 15.94 -22.93 1.36
CA ALA A 60 17.06 -22.24 1.99
C ALA A 60 16.78 -22.03 3.48
N LYS A 61 17.62 -22.61 4.33
CA LYS A 61 17.52 -22.54 5.78
C LYS A 61 18.04 -21.21 6.31
N THR A 62 17.53 -20.87 7.49
CA THR A 62 18.06 -19.75 8.25
C THR A 62 19.43 -20.06 8.83
N PHE A 63 20.16 -19.02 9.22
CA PHE A 63 21.50 -19.15 9.76
C PHE A 63 21.75 -18.17 10.91
N ILE A 64 22.72 -18.51 11.75
CA ILE A 64 23.15 -17.71 12.89
C ILE A 64 24.67 -17.76 13.04
N PHE A 65 25.26 -16.68 13.55
CA PHE A 65 26.67 -16.68 13.95
C PHE A 65 26.82 -17.34 15.32
N TYR A 66 27.85 -18.17 15.50
CA TYR A 66 28.05 -18.94 16.75
C TYR A 66 28.07 -18.04 17.99
N GLU A 67 28.67 -16.86 17.86
CA GLU A 67 28.80 -15.84 18.91
C GLU A 67 27.43 -15.25 19.32
N GLU A 68 26.43 -15.26 18.43
CA GLU A 68 25.08 -14.73 18.68
C GLU A 68 24.17 -15.75 19.41
N ILE A 69 24.53 -17.04 19.42
CA ILE A 69 23.68 -18.12 19.94
C ILE A 69 23.33 -17.92 21.42
N GLU A 70 24.32 -17.59 22.26
CA GLU A 70 24.08 -17.38 23.68
C GLU A 70 23.13 -16.21 23.95
N GLU A 71 23.30 -15.12 23.21
CA GLU A 71 22.49 -13.91 23.39
C GLU A 71 21.04 -14.16 22.98
N VAL A 72 20.82 -14.80 21.83
CA VAL A 72 19.49 -15.17 21.33
C VAL A 72 18.76 -16.07 22.35
N ARG A 73 19.47 -17.05 22.93
CA ARG A 73 18.93 -17.92 23.98
C ARG A 73 18.60 -17.16 25.27
N LYS A 74 19.48 -16.27 25.74
CA LYS A 74 19.25 -15.43 26.94
C LYS A 74 18.01 -14.55 26.78
N ARG A 75 17.72 -14.05 25.58
CA ARG A 75 16.51 -13.28 25.26
C ARG A 75 15.24 -14.13 25.09
N GLY A 76 15.35 -15.46 25.24
CA GLY A 76 14.24 -16.38 25.05
C GLY A 76 13.76 -16.52 23.60
N LEU A 77 14.59 -16.12 22.63
CA LEU A 77 14.33 -16.21 21.20
C LEU A 77 14.87 -17.55 20.65
N GLY A 78 14.44 -17.93 19.44
CA GLY A 78 14.99 -19.10 18.75
C GLY A 78 14.67 -20.46 19.40
N LYS A 79 13.61 -20.56 20.21
CA LYS A 79 13.24 -21.78 20.97
C LYS A 79 13.02 -23.04 20.12
N GLY A 80 12.76 -22.89 18.82
CA GLY A 80 12.61 -24.00 17.88
C GLY A 80 13.84 -24.28 17.01
N GLY A 81 14.92 -23.50 17.16
CA GLY A 81 16.14 -23.64 16.38
C GLY A 81 17.12 -24.62 17.01
N ASP A 82 17.62 -25.54 16.21
CA ASP A 82 18.69 -26.48 16.55
C ASP A 82 19.65 -26.67 15.36
N GLU A 83 20.70 -27.45 15.56
CA GLU A 83 21.73 -27.71 14.55
C GLU A 83 21.22 -28.51 13.34
N LYS A 84 19.97 -29.01 13.37
CA LYS A 84 19.36 -29.74 12.25
C LYS A 84 18.57 -28.81 11.33
N ASN A 85 18.16 -27.64 11.81
CA ASN A 85 17.30 -26.71 11.06
C ASN A 85 17.86 -25.29 10.91
N VAL A 86 18.91 -24.92 11.66
CA VAL A 86 19.60 -23.63 11.58
C VAL A 86 21.07 -23.88 11.24
N LEU A 87 21.56 -23.23 10.20
CA LEU A 87 22.98 -23.23 9.85
C LEU A 87 23.77 -22.38 10.85
N VAL A 88 24.90 -22.90 11.33
CA VAL A 88 25.77 -22.21 12.28
C VAL A 88 27.07 -21.83 11.58
N PHE A 89 27.36 -20.53 11.55
CA PHE A 89 28.60 -20.00 10.99
C PHE A 89 29.56 -19.62 12.12
N LYS A 90 30.83 -20.02 11.99
CA LYS A 90 31.89 -19.71 12.95
C LYS A 90 33.24 -19.69 12.25
N ASP A 91 34.10 -18.74 12.61
CA ASP A 91 35.51 -18.69 12.17
C ASP A 91 35.71 -18.78 10.63
N GLY A 92 34.76 -18.26 9.84
CA GLY A 92 34.83 -18.26 8.38
C GLY A 92 34.26 -19.51 7.71
N GLU A 93 33.66 -20.43 8.46
CA GLU A 93 33.06 -21.65 7.92
C GLU A 93 31.72 -22.06 8.56
N TRP A 94 30.97 -22.85 7.80
CA TRP A 94 29.78 -23.54 8.32
C TRP A 94 30.19 -24.71 9.21
N ILE A 95 29.64 -24.78 10.42
CA ILE A 95 29.93 -25.87 11.37
C ILE A 95 29.16 -27.13 11.01
N ASN A 96 27.87 -26.99 10.70
CA ASN A 96 26.96 -28.06 10.32
C ASN A 96 26.71 -28.08 8.79
N LYS A 97 27.78 -28.24 8.01
CA LYS A 97 27.74 -28.24 6.53
C LYS A 97 26.82 -29.31 5.96
N GLU A 98 26.58 -30.40 6.68
CA GLU A 98 25.77 -31.54 6.25
C GLU A 98 24.28 -31.21 6.02
N ILE A 99 23.77 -30.12 6.62
CA ILE A 99 22.39 -29.68 6.41
C ILE A 99 22.24 -28.65 5.28
N LEU A 100 23.35 -28.21 4.67
CA LEU A 100 23.34 -27.30 3.52
C LEU A 100 22.59 -27.95 2.36
N THR A 101 21.64 -27.21 1.82
CA THR A 101 20.96 -27.49 0.56
C THR A 101 21.65 -26.79 -0.61
N TYR A 102 22.23 -25.61 -0.36
CA TYR A 102 22.86 -24.81 -1.41
C TYR A 102 24.26 -24.32 -0.99
N PRO A 103 25.22 -24.20 -1.92
CA PRO A 103 26.52 -23.59 -1.62
C PRO A 103 26.41 -22.13 -1.15
N ASP A 104 25.42 -21.40 -1.68
CA ASP A 104 25.12 -19.98 -1.45
C ASP A 104 23.86 -19.78 -0.57
N GLU A 105 23.60 -20.71 0.36
CA GLU A 105 22.36 -20.75 1.15
C GLU A 105 22.05 -19.44 1.91
N PHE A 106 23.09 -18.76 2.43
CA PHE A 106 22.93 -17.49 3.11
C PHE A 106 22.33 -16.39 2.21
N LEU A 107 22.72 -16.32 0.93
CA LEU A 107 22.16 -15.37 -0.02
C LEU A 107 20.71 -15.71 -0.37
N ARG A 108 20.43 -17.00 -0.61
CA ARG A 108 19.07 -17.48 -0.90
C ARG A 108 18.12 -17.21 0.26
N HIS A 109 18.56 -17.45 1.50
CA HIS A 109 17.77 -17.14 2.68
C HIS A 109 17.53 -15.64 2.85
N LYS A 110 18.53 -14.79 2.56
CA LYS A 110 18.34 -13.32 2.60
C LYS A 110 17.36 -12.82 1.53
N ILE A 111 17.35 -13.45 0.35
CA ILE A 111 16.33 -13.20 -0.68
C ILE A 111 14.96 -13.67 -0.19
N LEU A 112 14.86 -14.83 0.45
CA LEU A 112 13.62 -15.35 1.02
C LEU A 112 13.05 -14.40 2.08
N ASP A 113 13.88 -13.95 3.03
CA ASP A 113 13.54 -12.93 4.03
C ASP A 113 12.98 -11.67 3.37
N LEU A 114 13.67 -11.17 2.33
CA LEU A 114 13.28 -9.97 1.60
C LEU A 114 11.93 -10.15 0.90
N ILE A 115 11.70 -11.27 0.21
CA ILE A 115 10.42 -11.56 -0.44
C ILE A 115 9.31 -11.66 0.60
N GLY A 116 9.56 -12.36 1.71
CA GLY A 116 8.64 -12.49 2.83
C GLY A 116 8.24 -11.13 3.41
N ASP A 117 9.21 -10.27 3.69
CA ASP A 117 8.93 -8.92 4.20
C ASP A 117 8.16 -8.08 3.18
N PHE A 118 8.57 -8.07 1.92
CA PHE A 118 7.92 -7.26 0.88
C PHE A 118 6.53 -7.76 0.50
N SER A 119 6.18 -9.00 0.85
CA SER A 119 4.80 -9.49 0.74
C SER A 119 3.82 -8.67 1.57
N LEU A 120 4.28 -7.95 2.62
CA LEU A 120 3.47 -7.02 3.43
C LEU A 120 2.92 -5.82 2.63
N LEU A 121 3.39 -5.60 1.40
CA LEU A 121 2.76 -4.65 0.49
C LEU A 121 1.38 -5.13 0.03
N ASN A 122 1.08 -6.43 0.10
CA ASN A 122 -0.17 -7.06 -0.36
C ASN A 122 -0.49 -6.85 -1.86
N TYR A 123 0.54 -6.64 -2.68
CA TYR A 123 0.43 -6.60 -4.14
C TYR A 123 1.46 -7.53 -4.77
N PRO A 124 1.15 -8.18 -5.91
CA PRO A 124 2.21 -8.76 -6.75
C PRO A 124 3.20 -7.66 -7.14
N LEU A 125 4.49 -7.97 -7.21
CA LEU A 125 5.52 -6.97 -7.51
C LEU A 125 6.00 -7.11 -8.96
N SER A 126 6.34 -6.00 -9.60
CA SER A 126 6.93 -5.95 -10.94
C SER A 126 7.94 -4.82 -10.99
N PHE A 127 9.10 -5.09 -10.44
CA PHE A 127 10.30 -4.25 -10.44
C PHE A 127 11.49 -5.08 -9.95
N HIS A 128 12.69 -4.57 -10.14
CA HIS A 128 13.91 -5.18 -9.64
C HIS A 128 14.31 -4.54 -8.31
N ILE A 129 14.48 -5.35 -7.26
CA ILE A 129 15.03 -4.94 -5.97
C ILE A 129 16.52 -5.28 -5.94
N VAL A 130 17.37 -4.29 -5.73
CA VAL A 130 18.79 -4.48 -5.42
C VAL A 130 18.99 -4.14 -3.95
N ALA A 131 19.29 -5.13 -3.13
CA ALA A 131 19.50 -5.00 -1.70
C ALA A 131 20.97 -5.19 -1.34
N ILE A 132 21.55 -4.22 -0.63
CA ILE A 132 22.97 -4.19 -0.26
C ILE A 132 23.06 -4.22 1.26
N GLY A 133 23.46 -5.37 1.82
CA GLY A 133 23.71 -5.54 3.25
C GLY A 133 22.49 -5.30 4.16
N THR A 134 21.26 -5.39 3.63
CA THR A 134 20.05 -5.02 4.37
C THR A 134 19.54 -6.15 5.27
N GLY A 135 18.34 -5.98 5.83
CA GLY A 135 17.70 -6.93 6.73
C GLY A 135 16.31 -6.40 7.11
N HIS A 136 15.56 -7.14 7.92
CA HIS A 136 14.14 -6.88 8.18
C HIS A 136 13.81 -5.44 8.55
N ARG A 137 14.60 -4.79 9.43
CA ARG A 137 14.38 -3.40 9.83
C ARG A 137 14.38 -2.44 8.63
N HIS A 138 15.34 -2.61 7.73
CA HIS A 138 15.48 -1.83 6.51
C HIS A 138 14.37 -2.14 5.52
N HIS A 139 13.98 -3.42 5.40
CA HIS A 139 12.88 -3.84 4.52
C HIS A 139 11.55 -3.20 4.95
N VAL A 140 11.23 -3.22 6.25
CA VAL A 140 10.02 -2.59 6.81
C VAL A 140 10.03 -1.08 6.57
N GLU A 141 11.16 -0.41 6.78
CA GLU A 141 11.29 1.01 6.48
C GLU A 141 11.10 1.31 4.98
N ALA A 142 11.70 0.49 4.13
CA ALA A 142 11.57 0.60 2.68
C ALA A 142 10.12 0.40 2.20
N ILE A 143 9.41 -0.59 2.76
CA ILE A 143 7.99 -0.84 2.49
C ILE A 143 7.15 0.37 2.86
N LYS A 144 7.36 0.96 4.05
CA LYS A 144 6.67 2.19 4.46
C LYS A 144 6.91 3.33 3.47
N LYS A 145 8.16 3.51 3.01
CA LYS A 145 8.50 4.52 2.01
C LYS A 145 7.96 4.17 0.62
N LEU A 146 7.84 2.90 0.26
CA LEU A 146 7.29 2.45 -1.02
C LEU A 146 5.78 2.62 -1.12
N LYS A 147 5.05 2.54 0.00
CA LYS A 147 3.60 2.76 0.02
C LYS A 147 3.17 4.10 -0.57
N LYS A 148 4.01 5.14 -0.54
CA LYS A 148 3.72 6.41 -1.22
C LYS A 148 3.77 6.33 -2.75
N TYR A 149 4.45 5.33 -3.31
CA TYR A 149 4.51 5.07 -4.75
C TYR A 149 3.48 4.01 -5.19
N LEU A 150 2.94 3.22 -4.25
CA LEU A 150 1.76 2.36 -4.47
C LEU A 150 0.50 3.18 -4.78
N VAL A 151 0.55 4.49 -4.50
CA VAL A 151 -0.54 5.42 -4.76
C VAL A 151 -0.77 5.50 -6.27
N LYS A 152 -1.69 4.64 -6.73
CA LYS A 152 -2.08 4.49 -8.12
C LYS A 152 -2.91 5.73 -8.47
N ASP A 153 -2.32 6.57 -9.32
CA ASP A 153 -2.90 7.78 -9.90
C ASP A 153 -3.59 8.72 -8.91
N GLU A 154 -2.77 9.44 -8.14
CA GLU A 154 -3.24 10.64 -7.43
C GLU A 154 -3.89 11.63 -8.40
N ILE A 155 -4.99 12.26 -7.97
CA ILE A 155 -5.67 13.30 -8.77
C ILE A 155 -5.72 14.57 -7.94
N GLU A 156 -5.01 15.60 -8.42
CA GLU A 156 -5.04 16.93 -7.80
C GLU A 156 -6.28 17.74 -8.24
N ILE A 157 -6.57 18.81 -7.49
CA ILE A 157 -7.73 19.68 -7.71
C ILE A 157 -7.88 20.17 -9.16
N LYS A 158 -6.77 20.46 -9.86
CA LYS A 158 -6.78 20.89 -11.27
C LYS A 158 -7.37 19.85 -12.21
N GLU A 159 -7.19 18.57 -11.91
CA GLU A 159 -7.76 17.47 -12.68
C GLU A 159 -9.19 17.18 -12.23
N ILE A 160 -9.48 17.22 -10.93
CA ILE A 160 -10.85 17.08 -10.40
C ILE A 160 -11.79 18.10 -11.06
N LEU A 161 -11.35 19.35 -11.22
CA LEU A 161 -12.12 20.41 -11.88
C LEU A 161 -12.48 20.09 -13.35
N LYS A 162 -11.69 19.26 -14.03
CA LYS A 162 -11.96 18.79 -15.40
C LYS A 162 -12.88 17.58 -15.42
N LEU A 163 -12.76 16.70 -14.41
CA LEU A 163 -13.49 15.43 -14.29
C LEU A 163 -14.92 15.61 -13.77
N LEU A 164 -15.14 16.58 -12.88
CA LEU A 164 -16.44 16.87 -12.30
C LEU A 164 -17.02 18.19 -12.84
N PRO A 165 -18.35 18.27 -13.02
CA PRO A 165 -19.03 19.53 -13.34
C PRO A 165 -19.05 20.49 -12.14
N HIS A 166 -19.05 19.97 -10.91
CA HIS A 166 -19.09 20.76 -9.66
C HIS A 166 -17.98 21.80 -9.58
N LYS A 167 -18.31 22.95 -8.98
CA LYS A 167 -17.41 24.09 -8.73
C LYS A 167 -17.74 24.70 -7.37
N TYR A 168 -16.85 25.55 -6.86
CA TYR A 168 -17.11 26.32 -5.64
C TYR A 168 -18.48 27.02 -5.73
N PRO A 169 -19.29 27.03 -4.65
CA PRO A 169 -19.00 26.49 -3.31
C PRO A 169 -19.38 25.01 -3.10
N PHE A 170 -19.69 24.24 -4.15
CA PHE A 170 -20.26 22.90 -4.05
C PHE A 170 -19.36 21.77 -4.55
N LEU A 171 -18.11 22.05 -4.93
CA LEU A 171 -17.09 21.02 -5.10
C LEU A 171 -16.50 20.69 -3.73
N LEU A 172 -16.74 19.47 -3.25
CA LEU A 172 -16.41 19.08 -1.87
C LEU A 172 -15.17 18.17 -1.77
N VAL A 173 -14.67 17.65 -2.89
CA VAL A 173 -13.48 16.78 -2.94
C VAL A 173 -12.25 17.63 -3.25
N ASP A 174 -11.26 17.62 -2.36
CA ASP A 174 -10.04 18.42 -2.51
C ASP A 174 -8.95 17.70 -3.31
N ARG A 175 -8.80 16.39 -3.09
CA ARG A 175 -7.76 15.55 -3.70
C ARG A 175 -8.21 14.10 -3.73
N VAL A 176 -7.77 13.35 -4.72
CA VAL A 176 -7.84 11.88 -4.72
C VAL A 176 -6.48 11.33 -4.35
N LEU A 177 -6.46 10.50 -3.31
CA LEU A 177 -5.29 9.74 -2.91
C LEU A 177 -5.06 8.61 -3.90
N SER A 178 -6.00 7.70 -4.10
CA SER A 178 -5.76 6.54 -4.97
C SER A 178 -6.96 6.20 -5.83
N VAL A 179 -6.69 5.74 -7.05
CA VAL A 179 -7.70 5.19 -7.97
C VAL A 179 -7.30 3.77 -8.37
N GLU A 180 -8.19 2.83 -8.07
CA GLU A 180 -8.13 1.44 -8.53
C GLU A 180 -9.24 1.20 -9.57
N GLU A 181 -9.38 -0.03 -10.08
CA GLU A 181 -10.36 -0.32 -11.12
C GLU A 181 -11.80 -0.01 -10.67
N ASN A 182 -12.21 -0.43 -9.48
CA ASN A 182 -13.57 -0.25 -8.96
C ASN A 182 -13.61 0.48 -7.61
N ARG A 183 -12.47 1.02 -7.15
CA ARG A 183 -12.34 1.69 -5.86
C ARG A 183 -11.59 3.01 -6.00
N ILE A 184 -11.98 4.02 -5.24
CA ILE A 184 -11.33 5.32 -5.19
C ILE A 184 -11.27 5.82 -3.75
N VAL A 185 -10.19 6.52 -3.40
CA VAL A 185 -10.01 7.14 -2.09
C VAL A 185 -9.77 8.63 -2.27
N GLY A 186 -10.72 9.44 -1.81
CA GLY A 186 -10.69 10.91 -1.83
C GLY A 186 -10.43 11.52 -0.46
N ILE A 187 -10.04 12.80 -0.45
CA ILE A 187 -9.95 13.64 0.74
C ILE A 187 -10.91 14.82 0.61
N LYS A 188 -11.58 15.12 1.72
CA LYS A 188 -12.19 16.42 1.99
C LYS A 188 -11.63 16.96 3.31
N ASN A 189 -11.07 18.15 3.28
CA ASN A 189 -10.73 18.91 4.47
C ASN A 189 -11.98 19.67 4.93
N VAL A 190 -12.21 19.68 6.24
CA VAL A 190 -13.35 20.37 6.86
C VAL A 190 -12.82 21.62 7.55
N THR A 191 -13.08 22.78 6.97
CA THR A 191 -12.60 24.06 7.50
C THR A 191 -13.75 24.86 8.08
N PHE A 192 -13.52 25.54 9.21
CA PHE A 192 -14.56 26.37 9.83
C PHE A 192 -15.10 27.47 8.90
N ASN A 193 -14.30 27.89 7.92
CA ASN A 193 -14.69 28.90 6.94
C ASN A 193 -15.73 28.41 5.91
N GLU A 194 -16.13 27.14 5.94
CA GLU A 194 -17.21 26.64 5.07
C GLU A 194 -18.56 27.25 5.44
N ASN A 195 -19.32 27.67 4.43
CA ASN A 195 -20.54 28.46 4.58
C ASN A 195 -21.62 27.79 5.44
N PHE A 196 -21.67 26.46 5.45
CA PHE A 196 -22.70 25.73 6.19
C PHE A 196 -22.53 25.81 7.71
N PHE A 197 -21.33 26.08 8.24
CA PHE A 197 -21.14 26.21 9.68
C PHE A 197 -21.80 27.46 10.28
N GLN A 198 -22.12 28.46 9.45
CA GLN A 198 -22.87 29.65 9.88
C GLN A 198 -24.34 29.34 10.22
N GLY A 199 -24.91 28.28 9.63
CA GLY A 199 -26.32 27.93 9.77
C GLY A 199 -26.58 26.55 10.40
N HIS A 200 -25.61 25.63 10.37
CA HIS A 200 -25.77 24.27 10.87
C HIS A 200 -25.14 24.12 12.26
N PHE A 201 -25.94 24.48 13.28
CA PHE A 201 -25.59 24.53 14.70
C PHE A 201 -24.44 25.53 15.03
N PRO A 202 -24.71 26.86 15.03
CA PRO A 202 -23.67 27.88 15.23
C PRO A 202 -22.84 27.74 16.52
N GLU A 203 -23.47 27.36 17.63
CA GLU A 203 -22.82 27.17 18.93
C GLU A 203 -22.08 25.82 19.06
N ASN A 204 -22.29 24.91 18.10
CA ASN A 204 -21.68 23.58 18.08
C ASN A 204 -21.47 23.12 16.63
N PRO A 205 -20.45 23.68 15.95
CA PRO A 205 -20.29 23.53 14.50
C PRO A 205 -20.07 22.07 14.12
N ILE A 206 -21.01 21.51 13.37
CA ILE A 206 -20.97 20.13 12.87
C ILE A 206 -21.19 20.15 11.36
N MET A 207 -20.40 19.38 10.60
CA MET A 207 -20.63 19.25 9.17
C MET A 207 -21.95 18.49 8.92
N PRO A 208 -22.89 19.02 8.10
CA PRO A 208 -24.12 18.31 7.77
C PRO A 208 -23.84 16.94 7.15
N GLY A 209 -24.46 15.89 7.69
CA GLY A 209 -24.26 14.52 7.20
C GLY A 209 -24.55 14.37 5.71
N VAL A 210 -25.55 15.08 5.20
CA VAL A 210 -25.89 15.11 3.76
C VAL A 210 -24.75 15.61 2.88
N LEU A 211 -23.89 16.51 3.37
CA LEU A 211 -22.72 16.98 2.64
C LEU A 211 -21.57 15.95 2.65
N ILE A 212 -21.50 15.10 3.68
CA ILE A 212 -20.58 13.95 3.68
C ILE A 212 -21.00 12.95 2.60
N VAL A 213 -22.31 12.70 2.49
CA VAL A 213 -22.87 11.83 1.44
C VAL A 213 -22.63 12.40 0.05
N GLU A 214 -22.82 13.72 -0.13
CA GLU A 214 -22.50 14.40 -1.38
C GLU A 214 -21.00 14.30 -1.73
N ALA A 215 -20.11 14.49 -0.76
CA ALA A 215 -18.67 14.36 -0.98
C ALA A 215 -18.26 12.92 -1.37
N LEU A 216 -18.90 11.90 -0.79
CA LEU A 216 -18.77 10.51 -1.22
C LEU A 216 -19.30 10.31 -2.65
N ALA A 217 -20.46 10.89 -2.99
CA ALA A 217 -21.03 10.80 -4.33
C ALA A 217 -20.12 11.46 -5.38
N GLN A 218 -19.54 12.62 -5.10
CA GLN A 218 -18.57 13.30 -5.97
C GLN A 218 -17.31 12.47 -6.15
N THR A 219 -16.79 11.87 -5.07
CA THR A 219 -15.65 10.96 -5.11
C THR A 219 -15.93 9.77 -6.04
N GLY A 220 -17.10 9.14 -5.91
CA GLY A 220 -17.58 8.11 -6.83
C GLY A 220 -17.74 8.61 -8.27
N GLY A 221 -18.22 9.84 -8.46
CA GLY A 221 -18.32 10.51 -9.75
C GLY A 221 -16.97 10.65 -10.47
N ILE A 222 -15.89 10.92 -9.74
CA ILE A 222 -14.53 10.96 -10.31
C ILE A 222 -14.13 9.58 -10.86
N LEU A 223 -14.41 8.51 -10.12
CA LEU A 223 -14.15 7.14 -10.57
C LEU A 223 -14.99 6.77 -11.81
N ILE A 224 -16.27 7.15 -11.83
CA ILE A 224 -17.14 6.97 -13.00
C ILE A 224 -16.58 7.70 -14.22
N SER A 225 -16.16 8.97 -14.09
CA SER A 225 -15.59 9.77 -15.17
C SER A 225 -14.34 9.13 -15.80
N LYS A 226 -13.60 8.30 -15.05
CA LYS A 226 -12.44 7.56 -15.57
C LYS A 226 -12.83 6.27 -16.32
N LYS A 227 -14.04 5.74 -16.11
CA LYS A 227 -14.55 4.52 -16.78
C LYS A 227 -15.29 4.81 -18.09
N ILE A 228 -15.77 6.05 -18.28
CA ILE A 228 -16.53 6.45 -19.47
C ILE A 228 -15.62 7.16 -20.47
N LYS A 229 -15.84 6.93 -21.77
CA LYS A 229 -15.07 7.58 -22.85
C LYS A 229 -15.56 8.99 -23.16
N GLU A 230 -16.87 9.18 -23.05
CA GLU A 230 -17.54 10.46 -23.31
C GLU A 230 -17.90 11.12 -21.98
N LYS A 231 -17.70 12.44 -21.91
CA LYS A 231 -18.06 13.22 -20.74
C LYS A 231 -19.59 13.34 -20.69
N LYS A 232 -20.21 12.57 -19.78
CA LYS A 232 -21.66 12.61 -19.52
C LYS A 232 -21.93 13.08 -18.10
N LEU A 233 -23.02 13.80 -17.91
CA LEU A 233 -23.50 14.13 -16.57
C LEU A 233 -24.05 12.87 -15.90
N PHE A 234 -23.76 12.74 -14.61
CA PHE A 234 -24.36 11.74 -13.74
C PHE A 234 -25.07 12.48 -12.61
N TYR A 235 -26.35 12.15 -12.43
CA TYR A 235 -27.19 12.66 -11.36
C TYR A 235 -27.21 11.69 -10.19
N PHE A 236 -27.25 12.25 -8.99
CA PHE A 236 -27.42 11.45 -7.78
C PHE A 236 -28.87 11.00 -7.66
N ALA A 237 -29.12 9.70 -7.87
CA ALA A 237 -30.45 9.13 -8.10
C ALA A 237 -31.02 8.39 -6.88
N GLY A 238 -30.19 7.96 -5.94
CA GLY A 238 -30.68 7.21 -4.79
C GLY A 238 -29.65 7.04 -3.69
N ILE A 239 -30.16 6.96 -2.46
CA ILE A 239 -29.39 6.81 -1.22
C ILE A 239 -30.07 5.72 -0.41
N ASN A 240 -29.34 4.67 -0.04
CA ASN A 240 -29.87 3.58 0.78
C ASN A 240 -28.92 3.26 1.93
N ASN A 241 -29.49 2.78 3.05
CA ASN A 241 -28.73 2.25 4.18
C ASN A 241 -27.65 3.19 4.74
N VAL A 242 -27.83 4.52 4.61
CA VAL A 242 -26.86 5.48 5.13
C VAL A 242 -26.91 5.57 6.65
N LYS A 243 -25.73 5.55 7.27
CA LYS A 243 -25.55 5.72 8.73
C LYS A 243 -24.55 6.83 8.99
N PHE A 244 -24.89 7.72 9.91
CA PHE A 244 -23.97 8.71 10.48
C PHE A 244 -23.62 8.25 11.89
N ARG A 245 -22.34 7.93 12.12
CA ARG A 245 -21.88 7.28 13.35
C ARG A 245 -21.32 8.27 14.35
N LYS A 246 -20.64 9.31 13.87
CA LYS A 246 -20.00 10.34 14.70
C LYS A 246 -20.11 11.71 14.01
N PRO A 247 -20.17 12.81 14.78
CA PRO A 247 -20.11 14.15 14.21
C PRO A 247 -18.73 14.38 13.56
N VAL A 248 -18.71 15.19 12.52
CA VAL A 248 -17.50 15.68 11.85
C VAL A 248 -17.40 17.17 12.13
N LEU A 249 -16.25 17.61 12.60
CA LEU A 249 -16.04 18.95 13.14
C LEU A 249 -15.07 19.76 12.26
N PRO A 250 -15.09 21.10 12.37
CA PRO A 250 -14.03 21.91 11.79
C PRO A 250 -12.64 21.46 12.25
N GLY A 251 -11.71 21.32 11.32
CA GLY A 251 -10.35 20.81 11.55
C GLY A 251 -10.19 19.33 11.19
N ASP A 252 -11.28 18.58 10.99
CA ASP A 252 -11.20 17.19 10.57
C ASP A 252 -10.79 17.04 9.10
N THR A 253 -10.16 15.91 8.80
CA THR A 253 -9.91 15.43 7.44
C THR A 253 -10.74 14.19 7.20
N LEU A 254 -11.70 14.29 6.27
CA LEU A 254 -12.48 13.16 5.80
C LEU A 254 -11.71 12.38 4.76
N ILE A 255 -11.36 11.14 5.10
CA ILE A 255 -10.92 10.13 4.14
C ILE A 255 -12.15 9.43 3.60
N MET A 256 -12.36 9.47 2.29
CA MET A 256 -13.57 9.00 1.63
C MET A 256 -13.23 7.83 0.71
N GLU A 257 -13.64 6.63 1.08
CA GLU A 257 -13.49 5.44 0.25
C GLU A 257 -14.80 5.12 -0.45
N VAL A 258 -14.76 4.96 -1.78
CA VAL A 258 -15.93 4.61 -2.57
C VAL A 258 -15.61 3.44 -3.48
N GLU A 259 -16.47 2.43 -3.46
CA GLU A 259 -16.36 1.22 -4.28
C GLU A 259 -17.60 1.05 -5.17
N ILE A 260 -17.42 0.70 -6.44
CA ILE A 260 -18.51 0.37 -7.36
C ILE A 260 -18.99 -1.06 -7.07
N ILE A 261 -20.22 -1.18 -6.56
CA ILE A 261 -20.90 -2.46 -6.33
C ILE A 261 -21.43 -3.01 -7.66
N ARG A 262 -21.96 -2.13 -8.52
CA ARG A 262 -22.55 -2.52 -9.80
C ARG A 262 -22.41 -1.41 -10.83
N TRP A 263 -21.85 -1.78 -11.99
CA TRP A 263 -21.75 -0.91 -13.15
C TRP A 263 -22.68 -1.37 -14.28
N GLY A 264 -23.64 -0.53 -14.66
CA GLY A 264 -24.59 -0.78 -15.75
C GLY A 264 -24.42 0.18 -16.94
N GLY A 265 -23.30 0.92 -17.02
CA GLY A 265 -23.06 1.94 -18.03
C GLY A 265 -23.85 3.23 -17.79
N LYS A 266 -25.20 3.14 -17.75
CA LYS A 266 -26.09 4.27 -17.43
C LYS A 266 -26.38 4.42 -15.94
N VAL A 267 -26.42 3.31 -15.21
CA VAL A 267 -26.68 3.30 -13.76
C VAL A 267 -25.45 2.73 -13.06
N CYS A 268 -25.00 3.41 -12.01
CA CYS A 268 -23.90 2.97 -11.16
C CYS A 268 -24.38 2.89 -9.71
N LYS A 269 -24.20 1.74 -9.05
CA LYS A 269 -24.35 1.60 -7.61
C LYS A 269 -22.99 1.52 -6.95
N MET A 270 -22.83 2.27 -5.87
CA MET A 270 -21.58 2.40 -5.14
C MET A 270 -21.82 2.24 -3.64
N TYR A 271 -20.81 1.79 -2.92
CA TYR A 271 -20.75 1.82 -1.46
C TYR A 271 -19.71 2.86 -1.04
N GLY A 272 -20.12 3.82 -0.22
CA GLY A 272 -19.23 4.86 0.30
C GLY A 272 -18.98 4.69 1.80
N LYS A 273 -17.75 4.92 2.24
CA LYS A 273 -17.34 5.03 3.64
C LYS A 273 -16.51 6.29 3.83
N ALA A 274 -16.84 7.09 4.84
CA ALA A 274 -16.07 8.25 5.26
C ALA A 274 -15.47 8.00 6.64
N TYR A 275 -14.20 8.37 6.82
CA TYR A 275 -13.42 8.18 8.03
C TYR A 275 -12.83 9.50 8.52
N VAL A 276 -12.68 9.63 9.84
CA VAL A 276 -11.84 10.62 10.52
C VAL A 276 -10.97 9.86 11.51
N ASN A 277 -9.64 10.03 11.47
CA ASN A 277 -8.70 9.32 12.35
C ASN A 277 -8.93 7.79 12.40
N ASP A 278 -9.10 7.16 11.22
CA ASP A 278 -9.38 5.73 11.04
C ASP A 278 -10.73 5.22 11.58
N GLU A 279 -11.59 6.10 12.11
CA GLU A 279 -12.93 5.75 12.57
C GLU A 279 -13.99 6.10 11.52
N ILE A 280 -14.92 5.17 11.25
CA ILE A 280 -16.02 5.42 10.31
C ILE A 280 -16.98 6.45 10.92
N VAL A 281 -17.15 7.59 10.23
CA VAL A 281 -18.09 8.66 10.60
C VAL A 281 -19.38 8.60 9.79
N ALA A 282 -19.32 8.12 8.55
CA ALA A 282 -20.50 7.89 7.72
C ALA A 282 -20.28 6.74 6.73
N GLU A 283 -21.33 6.02 6.37
CA GLU A 283 -21.28 5.02 5.30
C GLU A 283 -22.66 4.77 4.69
N GLY A 284 -22.72 4.23 3.47
CA GLY A 284 -23.97 3.77 2.86
C GLY A 284 -23.89 3.56 1.36
N GLU A 285 -25.02 3.19 0.76
CA GLU A 285 -25.15 2.93 -0.68
C GLU A 285 -25.60 4.17 -1.44
N LEU A 286 -24.93 4.42 -2.56
CA LEU A 286 -25.13 5.58 -3.43
C LEU A 286 -25.47 5.08 -4.83
N THR A 287 -26.50 5.65 -5.47
CA THR A 287 -26.87 5.34 -6.85
C THR A 287 -26.74 6.58 -7.71
N ALA A 288 -25.97 6.48 -8.79
CA ALA A 288 -25.84 7.52 -9.80
C ALA A 288 -26.44 7.06 -11.13
N ILE A 289 -27.08 7.98 -11.86
CA ILE A 289 -27.65 7.74 -13.19
C ILE A 289 -27.12 8.75 -14.20
N SER A 290 -26.73 8.28 -15.38
CA SER A 290 -26.28 9.13 -16.48
C SER A 290 -27.46 9.92 -17.06
N GLU A 291 -27.20 11.12 -17.57
CA GLU A 291 -28.18 11.90 -18.32
C GLU A 291 -28.80 11.10 -19.49
N GLY A 292 -30.14 11.17 -19.62
CA GLY A 292 -30.89 10.35 -20.60
C GLY A 292 -30.98 8.86 -20.25
N GLY A 293 -30.74 8.51 -18.98
CA GLY A 293 -30.95 7.18 -18.40
C GLY A 293 -32.30 7.00 -17.74
#